data_AF-A0A928T4Y3-F1
#
_entry.id   AF-A0A928T4Y3-F1
#
_cell.length_a   1.000
_cell.length_b   1.000
_cell.length_c   1.000
_cell.angle_alpha   90.00
_cell.angle_beta   90.00
_cell.angle_gamma   90.00
#
_symmetry.space_group_name_H-M   'P 1'
#
loop_
_entity.id
_entity.type
_entity.pdbx_description
1 polymer ?
#
loop_
_entity_poly.entity_id
_entity_poly.type
_entity_poly.pdbx_seq_one_letter_code
_entity_poly.pdbx_strand_id
1 'polypeptide(L)' 'MSRYATDPEVVEFFASHGIVVTEVHRVGMSRHLKVQGQPMTLPMPASAEECLRRVRDFAASLPLPKTSAAARGDGAH' A
#
# COMPACT_ATOMS: atom_id res chain seq x y z
N MET A 1 23.07 -8.93 -9.22
CA MET A 1 22.58 -10.09 -8.45
C MET A 1 22.17 -9.62 -7.06
N SER A 2 20.85 -9.50 -6.88
CA SER A 2 19.94 -9.25 -5.75
C SER A 2 20.51 -8.67 -4.43
N ARG A 3 19.83 -7.69 -3.81
CA ARG A 3 18.75 -8.04 -2.85
C ARG A 3 17.87 -6.88 -2.35
N TYR A 4 18.03 -5.66 -2.85
CA TYR A 4 17.32 -4.50 -2.31
C TYR A 4 16.72 -3.68 -3.46
N ALA A 5 15.45 -3.93 -3.79
CA ALA A 5 14.69 -3.00 -4.63
C ALA A 5 14.77 -1.61 -3.99
N THR A 6 15.20 -0.61 -4.75
CA THR A 6 15.25 0.78 -4.33
C THR A 6 13.83 1.28 -4.02
N ASP A 7 13.70 2.28 -3.17
CA ASP A 7 12.39 2.85 -2.81
C ASP A 7 11.49 3.15 -4.04
N PRO A 8 11.98 3.76 -5.14
CA PRO A 8 11.18 3.93 -6.36
C PRO A 8 10.79 2.62 -7.05
N GLU A 9 11.70 1.64 -7.16
CA GLU A 9 11.36 0.33 -7.75
C GLU A 9 10.23 -0.37 -6.98
N VAL A 10 10.19 -0.20 -5.65
CA VAL A 10 9.14 -0.77 -4.81
C VAL A 10 7.80 -0.09 -5.10
N VAL A 11 7.80 1.24 -5.24
CA VAL A 11 6.60 2.00 -5.60
C VAL A 11 6.09 1.58 -6.97
N GLU A 12 6.95 1.52 -7.98
CA GLU A 12 6.59 1.10 -9.35
C GLU A 12 6.09 -0.34 -9.41
N PHE A 13 6.71 -1.24 -8.65
CA PHE A 13 6.29 -2.62 -8.53
C PHE A 13 4.86 -2.73 -7.99
N PHE A 14 4.54 -2.04 -6.89
CA PHE A 14 3.18 -2.06 -6.34
C PHE A 14 2.18 -1.33 -7.25
N ALA A 15 2.58 -0.22 -7.87
CA ALA A 15 1.76 0.51 -8.83
C ALA A 15 1.36 -0.37 -10.02
N SER A 16 2.27 -1.19 -10.54
CA SER A 16 2.01 -2.16 -11.61
C SER A 16 0.96 -3.22 -11.23
N HIS A 17 0.73 -3.43 -9.93
CA HIS A 17 -0.29 -4.34 -9.40
C HIS A 17 -1.57 -3.62 -8.95
N GLY A 18 -1.71 -2.33 -9.28
CA GLY A 18 -2.87 -1.51 -8.90
C GLY A 18 -2.87 -1.07 -7.43
N ILE A 19 -1.71 -1.13 -6.76
CA ILE A 19 -1.58 -0.79 -5.35
C ILE A 19 -0.83 0.55 -5.24
N VAL A 20 -1.50 1.55 -4.68
CA VAL A 20 -0.89 2.88 -4.47
C VAL A 20 -0.04 2.85 -3.20
N VAL A 21 1.27 3.02 -3.36
CA VAL A 21 2.23 3.18 -2.27
C VAL A 21 2.86 4.57 -2.36
N THR A 22 2.73 5.39 -1.31
CA THR A 22 3.19 6.79 -1.36
C THR A 22 4.42 7.08 -0.52
N GLU A 23 4.68 6.25 0.49
CA GLU A 23 5.86 6.41 1.35
C GLU A 23 6.52 5.06 1.51
N VAL A 24 7.83 5.01 1.31
CA VAL A 24 8.66 3.82 1.51
C VAL A 24 9.89 4.26 2.29
N HIS A 25 10.09 3.68 3.46
CA HIS A 25 11.31 3.88 4.23
C HIS A 25 11.72 2.60 4.95
N ARG A 26 13.03 2.43 5.12
CA ARG A 26 13.60 1.25 5.75
C ARG A 26 14.03 1.57 7.17
N VAL A 27 13.61 0.73 8.12
CA VAL A 27 14.04 0.77 9.51
C VAL A 27 14.59 -0.60 9.88
N GLY A 28 15.92 -0.73 9.87
CA GLY A 28 16.61 -1.99 10.13
C GLY A 28 16.25 -3.10 9.14
N MET A 29 15.55 -4.13 9.65
CA MET A 29 15.04 -5.28 8.89
C MET A 29 13.56 -5.17 8.52
N SER A 30 12.97 -3.99 8.68
CA SER A 30 11.57 -3.71 8.35
C SER A 30 11.50 -2.62 7.28
N ARG A 31 10.54 -2.77 6.37
CA ARG A 31 10.18 -1.75 5.39
C ARG A 31 8.81 -1.21 5.74
N HIS A 32 8.77 0.08 6.02
CA HIS A 32 7.56 0.81 6.30
C HIS A 32 7.06 1.39 5.00
N LEU A 33 5.82 1.06 4.68
CA LEU A 33 5.11 1.46 3.48
C LEU A 33 3.86 2.22 3.88
N LYS A 34 3.41 3.13 3.03
CA LYS A 34 2.07 3.69 3.14
C LYS A 34 1.22 3.24 1.97
N VAL A 35 0.39 2.22 2.22
CA VAL A 35 -0.46 1.54 1.24
C VAL A 35 -1.84 2.18 1.28
N GLN A 36 -2.30 2.79 0.18
CA GLN A 36 -3.60 3.49 0.13
C GLN A 36 -3.81 4.51 1.27
N GLY A 37 -2.74 5.20 1.67
CA GLY A 37 -2.78 6.16 2.77
C GLY A 37 -2.71 5.54 4.18
N GLN A 38 -2.67 4.22 4.30
CA GLN A 38 -2.55 3.50 5.57
C GLN A 38 -1.14 2.96 5.79
N PRO A 39 -0.56 3.15 6.99
CA PRO A 39 0.78 2.66 7.29
C PRO A 39 0.79 1.14 7.39
N MET A 40 1.76 0.51 6.74
CA MET A 40 1.96 -0.93 6.73
C MET A 40 3.45 -1.24 6.88
N THR A 41 3.78 -2.27 7.66
CA THR A 41 5.17 -2.71 7.85
C THR A 41 5.36 -4.09 7.24
N LEU A 42 6.37 -4.24 6.37
CA LEU A 42 6.77 -5.49 5.76
C LEU A 42 8.13 -5.97 6.30
N PRO A 43 8.29 -7.25 6.64
CA PRO A 43 9.58 -7.81 7.02
C PRO A 43 10.49 -7.98 5.79
N MET A 44 11.74 -7.52 5.88
CA MET A 44 12.74 -7.63 4.80
C MET A 44 13.07 -9.05 4.30
N PRO A 45 13.02 -10.14 5.11
CA PRO A 45 13.26 -11.47 4.56
C PRO A 45 12.12 -11.99 3.68
N ALA A 46 11.00 -11.25 3.55
CA ALA A 46 9.89 -11.67 2.70
C ALA A 46 10.22 -11.51 1.21
N SER A 47 9.99 -12.57 0.43
CA SER A 47 10.04 -12.54 -1.03
C SER A 47 9.02 -11.57 -1.61
N ALA A 48 9.25 -11.11 -2.85
CA ALA A 48 8.34 -10.19 -3.55
C ALA A 48 6.89 -10.72 -3.60
N GLU A 49 6.71 -12.02 -3.82
CA GLU A 49 5.40 -12.68 -3.84
C GLU A 49 4.70 -12.63 -2.46
N GLU A 50 5.45 -12.85 -1.38
CA GLU A 50 4.89 -12.78 -0.03
C GLU A 50 4.55 -11.34 0.35
N CYS A 51 5.39 -10.37 -0.06
CA CYS A 51 5.07 -8.95 0.07
C CYS A 51 3.78 -8.60 -0.67
N LEU A 52 3.65 -9.00 -1.94
CA LEU A 52 2.42 -8.79 -2.71
C LEU A 52 1.21 -9.40 -2.03
N ARG A 53 1.31 -10.65 -1.56
CA ARG A 53 0.18 -11.34 -0.89
C ARG A 53 -0.26 -10.57 0.35
N ARG A 54 0.68 -10.17 1.22
CA ARG A 54 0.37 -9.39 2.43
C ARG A 54 -0.21 -8.03 2.11
N VAL A 55 0.37 -7.30 1.15
CA VAL A 55 -0.10 -5.96 0.79
C VAL A 55 -1.48 -6.02 0.13
N ARG A 56 -1.75 -7.05 -0.68
CA ARG A 56 -3.09 -7.28 -1.28
C ARG A 56 -4.13 -7.62 -0.22
N ASP A 57 -3.79 -8.51 0.71
CA ASP A 57 -4.67 -8.89 1.81
C ASP A 57 -4.98 -7.68 2.72
N PHE A 58 -3.94 -6.90 3.04
CA PHE A 58 -4.09 -5.64 3.77
C PHE A 58 -4.96 -4.66 2.99
N ALA A 59 -4.65 -4.39 1.72
CA ALA A 59 -5.41 -3.50 0.84
C ALA A 59 -6.88 -3.92 0.67
N ALA A 60 -7.16 -5.22 0.63
CA ALA A 60 -8.52 -5.76 0.58
C ALA A 60 -9.26 -5.64 1.92
N SER A 61 -8.52 -5.65 3.03
CA SER A 61 -9.05 -5.46 4.38
C SER A 61 -9.21 -3.98 4.75
N LEU A 62 -8.55 -3.08 4.03
CA LEU A 62 -8.73 -1.64 4.24
C LEU A 62 -10.15 -1.25 3.83
N PRO A 63 -10.86 -0.45 4.64
CA PRO A 63 -12.09 0.17 4.19
C PRO A 63 -11.72 1.01 2.96
N LEU A 64 -12.37 0.73 1.82
CA LEU A 64 -12.18 1.46 0.57
C LEU A 64 -12.03 2.96 0.89
N PRO A 65 -11.03 3.66 0.31
CA PRO A 65 -10.95 5.09 0.46
C PRO A 65 -12.32 5.62 0.06
N LYS A 66 -13.01 6.21 1.03
CA LYS A 66 -14.30 6.84 0.83
C LYS A 66 -14.00 7.97 -0.13
N THR A 67 -14.08 7.71 -1.43
CA THR A 67 -14.25 8.76 -2.42
C THR A 67 -15.37 9.57 -1.85
N SER A 68 -15.08 10.81 -1.52
CA SER A 68 -16.01 11.73 -0.91
C SER A 68 -17.11 11.97 -1.94
N ALA A 69 -18.08 11.06 -2.01
CA ALA A 69 -19.33 11.28 -2.70
C ALA A 69 -20.18 12.15 -1.78
N ALA A 70 -19.78 13.42 -1.69
CA ALA A 70 -20.73 14.49 -1.54
C ALA A 70 -21.67 14.42 -2.75
N ALA A 71 -22.82 13.77 -2.62
CA ALA A 71 -24.01 13.98 -3.44
C ALA A 71 -25.14 13.04 -2.99
N ARG A 72 -25.79 13.39 -1.89
CA ARG A 72 -27.22 13.10 -1.76
C ARG A 72 -27.87 14.31 -1.14
N GLY A 73 -28.34 15.21 -2.01
CA GLY A 73 -29.41 16.11 -1.65
C GLY A 73 -30.65 15.29 -1.32
N ASP A 74 -31.27 15.62 -0.20
CA ASP A 74 -32.65 15.33 0.23
C ASP A 74 -32.75 15.99 1.62
N GLY A 75 -33.68 16.84 1.98
CA GLY A 75 -34.97 17.25 1.44
C GLY A 75 -35.55 18.24 2.47
N ALA A 76 -36.54 19.00 2.04
CA ALA A 76 -37.25 20.01 2.82
C ALA A 76 -37.77 19.52 4.18
N HIS A 77 -37.72 20.38 5.20
CA HIS A 77 -38.91 20.96 5.86
C HIS A 77 -38.50 22.11 6.78
#